data_AF-A0A1F1SDX8-F1
#
_entry.id   AF-A0A1F1SDX8-F1
#
_cell.length_a   1.000
_cell.length_b   1.000
_cell.length_c   1.000
_cell.angle_alpha   90.00
_cell.angle_beta   90.00
_cell.angle_gamma   90.00
#
_symmetry.space_group_name_H-M   'P 1'
#
loop_
_entity.id
_entity.type
_entity.pdbx_description
1 polymer ?
#
loop_
_entity_poly.entity_id
_entity_poly.type
_entity_poly.pdbx_seq_one_letter_code
_entity_poly.pdbx_strand_id
1 'polypeptide(L)'
;MKKFLITAIIALSAASASANDYIEHQIYSDKNFEQNRAKAVRMLEQRGYQVHEVDPDDHWGKPVLEIEAYKNGREYDIILSYPDLKIIRETIDY
;
A
#
# COMPACT_ATOMS: atom_id res chain seq x y z
N MET A 1 35.45 -33.90 -0.42
CA MET A 1 35.07 -33.55 -1.81
C MET A 1 34.15 -32.34 -1.78
N LYS A 2 34.39 -31.40 -2.70
CA LYS A 2 33.56 -30.27 -3.20
C LYS A 2 32.85 -29.33 -2.21
N LYS A 3 33.44 -28.13 -2.08
CA LYS A 3 32.80 -26.88 -1.64
C LYS A 3 31.83 -26.44 -2.74
N PHE A 4 30.58 -26.16 -2.41
CA PHE A 4 29.63 -25.51 -3.32
C PHE A 4 29.49 -24.05 -2.92
N LEU A 5 30.08 -23.16 -3.72
CA LEU A 5 29.78 -21.73 -3.70
C LEU A 5 28.57 -21.53 -4.61
N ILE A 6 27.46 -21.04 -4.05
CA ILE A 6 26.32 -20.59 -4.84
C ILE A 6 26.37 -19.08 -4.86
N THR A 7 26.85 -18.51 -5.95
CA THR A 7 26.64 -17.11 -6.27
C THR A 7 25.28 -16.99 -6.95
N ALA A 8 24.25 -16.59 -6.20
CA ALA A 8 22.97 -16.23 -6.76
C ALA A 8 23.03 -14.76 -7.23
N ILE A 9 22.96 -14.56 -8.54
CA ILE A 9 22.85 -13.23 -9.16
C ILE A 9 21.38 -12.81 -9.02
N ILE A 10 21.13 -11.78 -8.21
CA ILE A 10 19.80 -11.17 -8.05
C ILE A 10 19.54 -10.30 -9.28
N ALA A 11 18.70 -10.80 -10.20
CA ALA A 11 18.06 -9.99 -11.22
C ALA A 11 16.55 -9.91 -10.90
N LEU A 12 16.19 -9.11 -9.87
CA LEU A 12 14.81 -9.00 -9.36
C LEU A 12 14.08 -7.71 -9.80
N SER A 13 14.74 -6.80 -10.50
CA SER A 13 14.25 -5.43 -10.68
C SER A 13 13.18 -5.25 -11.77
N ALA A 14 13.00 -6.20 -12.70
CA ALA A 14 11.96 -6.09 -13.74
C ALA A 14 10.62 -6.76 -13.36
N ALA A 15 10.62 -7.65 -12.35
CA ALA A 15 9.42 -8.33 -11.89
C ALA A 15 8.62 -7.50 -10.88
N SER A 16 9.25 -6.54 -10.19
CA SER A 16 8.59 -5.69 -9.20
C SER A 16 7.69 -4.62 -9.84
N ALA A 17 8.16 -3.96 -10.92
CA ALA A 17 7.36 -2.94 -11.59
C ALA A 17 6.08 -3.52 -12.23
N SER A 18 6.16 -4.69 -12.88
CA SER A 18 4.98 -5.34 -13.46
C SER A 18 4.06 -5.99 -12.43
N ALA A 19 4.58 -6.37 -11.26
CA ALA A 19 3.77 -6.86 -10.16
C ALA A 19 2.95 -5.74 -9.51
N ASN A 20 3.52 -4.52 -9.43
CA ASN A 20 2.81 -3.34 -8.97
C ASN A 20 1.61 -3.03 -9.89
N ASP A 21 1.85 -2.91 -11.21
CA ASP A 21 0.78 -2.66 -12.20
C ASP A 21 -0.34 -3.71 -12.13
N TYR A 22 0.00 -4.98 -11.88
CA TYR A 22 -0.98 -6.05 -11.73
C TYR A 22 -1.83 -5.90 -10.46
N ILE A 23 -1.21 -5.54 -9.34
CA ILE A 23 -1.90 -5.39 -8.05
C ILE A 23 -2.81 -4.17 -8.07
N GLU A 24 -2.32 -3.03 -8.56
CA GLU A 24 -3.14 -1.84 -8.76
C GLU A 24 -4.35 -2.17 -9.64
N HIS A 25 -4.13 -2.83 -10.78
CA HIS A 25 -5.20 -3.25 -11.68
C HIS A 25 -6.19 -4.19 -10.99
N GLN A 26 -5.71 -5.13 -10.17
CA GLN A 26 -6.56 -6.05 -9.41
C GLN A 26 -7.46 -5.30 -8.43
N ILE A 27 -6.92 -4.30 -7.72
CA ILE A 27 -7.67 -3.50 -6.75
C ILE A 27 -8.69 -2.63 -7.47
N TYR A 28 -8.29 -1.90 -8.53
CA TYR A 28 -9.22 -1.09 -9.33
C TYR A 28 -10.33 -1.93 -9.98
N SER A 29 -10.05 -3.20 -10.30
CA SER A 29 -11.03 -4.13 -10.86
C SER A 29 -11.93 -4.78 -9.81
N ASP A 30 -11.67 -4.59 -8.52
CA ASP A 30 -12.55 -5.08 -7.45
C ASP A 30 -13.86 -4.29 -7.46
N LYS A 31 -14.98 -5.01 -7.62
CA LYS A 31 -16.34 -4.44 -7.57
C LYS A 31 -16.63 -3.66 -6.29
N ASN A 32 -15.91 -3.92 -5.20
CA ASN A 32 -16.08 -3.26 -3.91
C ASN A 32 -15.09 -2.12 -3.69
N PHE A 33 -14.22 -1.80 -4.66
CA PHE A 33 -13.13 -0.83 -4.50
C PHE A 33 -13.63 0.51 -3.95
N GLU A 34 -14.60 1.14 -4.62
CA GLU A 34 -15.14 2.44 -4.18
C GLU A 34 -15.76 2.38 -2.78
N GLN A 35 -16.41 1.26 -2.43
CA GLN A 35 -16.97 1.07 -1.09
C GLN A 35 -15.86 0.95 -0.02
N ASN A 36 -14.80 0.20 -0.32
CA ASN A 36 -13.66 0.01 0.57
C ASN A 36 -12.86 1.31 0.72
N ARG A 37 -12.64 2.05 -0.37
CA ARG A 37 -12.03 3.38 -0.39
C ARG A 37 -12.81 4.36 0.48
N ALA A 38 -14.12 4.44 0.30
CA ALA A 38 -14.97 5.29 1.16
C ALA A 38 -14.96 4.86 2.64
N LYS A 39 -14.85 3.55 2.92
CA LYS A 39 -14.73 3.03 4.29
C LYS A 39 -13.38 3.41 4.91
N ALA A 40 -12.29 3.35 4.15
CA ALA A 40 -10.96 3.77 4.58
C ALA A 40 -10.95 5.25 4.98
N VAL A 41 -11.47 6.12 4.11
CA VAL A 41 -11.61 7.57 4.37
C VAL A 41 -12.37 7.82 5.67
N ARG A 42 -13.58 7.25 5.81
CA ARG A 42 -14.40 7.44 7.03
C ARG A 42 -13.69 6.95 8.30
N MET A 43 -12.98 5.84 8.23
CA MET A 43 -12.24 5.29 9.37
C MET A 43 -11.11 6.26 9.81
N LEU A 44 -10.40 6.86 8.86
CA LEU A 44 -9.33 7.81 9.14
C LEU A 44 -9.87 9.17 9.61
N GLU A 45 -10.95 9.66 9.01
CA GLU A 45 -11.64 10.87 9.48
C GLU A 45 -12.12 10.73 10.94
N GLN A 46 -12.68 9.57 11.31
CA GLN A 46 -13.05 9.26 12.70
C GLN A 46 -11.85 9.25 13.66
N ARG A 47 -10.63 9.05 13.16
CA ARG A 47 -9.38 9.11 13.91
C ARG A 47 -8.73 10.50 13.88
N GLY A 48 -9.39 11.49 13.28
CA GLY A 48 -8.96 12.88 13.21
C GLY A 48 -8.00 13.20 12.06
N TYR A 49 -7.91 12.35 11.04
CA TYR A 49 -7.18 12.66 9.82
C TYR A 49 -8.06 13.42 8.82
N GLN A 50 -7.42 14.27 8.02
CA GLN A 50 -7.97 14.88 6.83
C GLN A 50 -7.33 14.19 5.64
N VAL A 51 -8.04 13.21 5.07
CA VAL A 51 -7.54 12.41 3.94
C VAL A 51 -7.66 13.21 2.66
N HIS A 52 -6.58 13.31 1.87
CA HIS A 52 -6.60 13.99 0.57
C HIS A 52 -6.26 13.08 -0.60
N GLU A 53 -5.51 12.00 -0.38
CA GLU A 53 -5.20 11.01 -1.41
C GLU A 53 -5.44 9.59 -0.89
N VAL A 54 -5.90 8.69 -1.78
CA VAL A 54 -6.11 7.27 -1.48
C VAL A 54 -5.91 6.49 -2.76
N ASP A 55 -4.78 5.81 -2.86
CA ASP A 55 -4.38 5.08 -4.05
C ASP A 55 -4.16 3.59 -3.75
N PRO A 56 -4.55 2.70 -4.67
CA PRO A 56 -4.08 1.32 -4.66
C PRO A 56 -2.57 1.27 -4.87
N ASP A 57 -1.91 0.40 -4.12
CA ASP A 57 -0.48 0.14 -4.29
C ASP A 57 -0.14 -1.30 -3.85
N ASP A 58 1.11 -1.70 -4.02
CA ASP A 58 1.68 -2.91 -3.46
C ASP A 58 2.64 -2.66 -2.29
N HIS A 59 2.42 -3.38 -1.18
CA HIS A 59 3.38 -3.43 -0.08
C HIS A 59 3.94 -4.84 0.05
N TRP A 60 5.17 -5.04 -0.46
CA TRP A 60 5.83 -6.35 -0.54
C TRP A 60 4.99 -7.39 -1.29
N GLY A 61 4.38 -7.00 -2.41
CA GLY A 61 3.53 -7.85 -3.22
C GLY A 61 2.17 -8.18 -2.59
N LYS A 62 1.72 -7.36 -1.63
CA LYS A 62 0.37 -7.44 -1.05
C LYS A 62 -0.42 -6.20 -1.43
N PRO A 63 -1.71 -6.34 -1.78
CA PRO A 63 -2.56 -5.21 -2.10
C PRO A 63 -2.76 -4.33 -0.86
N VAL A 64 -2.54 -3.03 -1.02
CA VAL A 64 -2.75 -2.02 0.01
C VAL A 64 -3.47 -0.81 -0.56
N LEU A 65 -3.94 0.05 0.34
CA LEU A 65 -4.20 1.45 0.01
C LEU A 65 -3.09 2.28 0.67
N GLU A 66 -2.38 3.05 -0.14
CA GLU A 66 -1.52 4.14 0.32
C GLU A 66 -2.38 5.39 0.46
N ILE A 67 -2.25 6.07 1.60
CA ILE A 67 -3.05 7.23 1.96
C ILE A 67 -2.14 8.35 2.43
N GLU A 68 -2.26 9.48 1.77
CA GLU A 68 -1.77 10.75 2.30
C GLU A 68 -2.89 11.46 3.07
N ALA A 69 -2.57 11.86 4.31
CA ALA A 69 -3.53 12.56 5.14
C ALA A 69 -2.88 13.50 6.15
N TYR A 70 -3.58 14.60 6.49
CA TYR A 70 -3.14 15.54 7.51
C TYR A 70 -3.77 15.27 8.88
N LYS A 71 -2.98 15.40 9.95
CA LYS A 71 -3.49 15.43 11.32
C LYS A 71 -2.65 16.34 12.20
N ASN A 72 -3.30 17.30 12.85
CA ASN A 72 -2.64 18.32 13.71
C ASN A 72 -1.53 19.10 12.97
N GLY A 73 -1.77 19.44 11.70
CA GLY A 73 -0.82 20.21 10.88
C GLY A 73 0.42 19.43 10.42
N ARG A 74 0.38 18.10 10.47
CA ARG A 74 1.42 17.21 9.92
C ARG A 74 0.82 16.28 8.90
N GLU A 75 1.55 16.04 7.82
CA GLU A 75 1.23 15.05 6.80
C GLU A 75 1.67 13.67 7.27
N TYR A 76 0.90 12.66 6.89
CA TYR A 76 1.14 11.27 7.20
C TYR A 76 1.00 10.44 5.93
N ASP A 77 1.99 9.58 5.70
CA ASP A 77 1.88 8.39 4.87
C ASP A 77 1.30 7.25 5.73
N ILE A 78 0.12 6.76 5.33
CA ILE A 78 -0.61 5.70 6.00
C ILE A 78 -0.84 4.56 5.00
N ILE A 79 -0.38 3.36 5.36
CA ILE A 79 -0.63 2.15 4.57
C ILE A 79 -1.71 1.32 5.26
N LEU A 80 -2.80 1.06 4.53
CA LEU A 80 -3.85 0.13 4.93
C LEU A 80 -3.77 -1.16 4.12
N SER A 81 -3.86 -2.30 4.78
CA SER A 81 -4.12 -3.57 4.08
C SER A 81 -5.43 -3.50 3.26
N TYR A 82 -5.46 -4.11 2.09
CA TYR A 82 -6.68 -4.23 1.27
C TYR A 82 -7.13 -5.70 1.14
N PRO A 83 -8.43 -6.03 1.31
CA PRO A 83 -9.59 -5.18 1.60
C PRO A 83 -9.90 -5.03 3.11
N ASP A 84 -9.05 -5.57 4.00
CA ASP A 84 -9.29 -5.60 5.44
C ASP A 84 -9.28 -4.20 6.11
N LEU A 85 -8.59 -3.24 5.50
CA LEU A 85 -8.39 -1.86 5.95
C LEU A 85 -7.72 -1.73 7.33
N LYS A 86 -6.87 -2.69 7.71
CA LYS A 86 -6.02 -2.57 8.90
C LYS A 86 -4.85 -1.65 8.58
N ILE A 87 -4.60 -0.66 9.45
CA ILE A 87 -3.37 0.14 9.42
C ILE A 87 -2.18 -0.78 9.65
N ILE A 88 -1.29 -0.86 8.67
CA ILE A 88 -0.04 -1.63 8.76
C ILE A 88 1.18 -0.72 8.85
N ARG A 89 1.06 0.55 8.43
CA ARG A 89 2.06 1.59 8.62
C ARG A 89 1.37 2.94 8.81
N GLU A 90 1.95 3.76 9.67
CA GLU A 90 1.55 5.15 9.90
C GLU A 90 2.83 5.94 10.22
N THR A 91 3.28 6.76 9.27
CA THR A 91 4.52 7.53 9.38
C THR A 91 4.27 8.99 9.03
N ILE A 92 4.91 9.91 9.75
CA ILE A 92 4.92 11.33 9.38
C ILE A 92 5.74 11.46 8.10
N ASP A 93 5.17 12.12 7.09
CA ASP A 93 5.89 12.48 5.88
C ASP A 93 6.62 13.83 6.12
N TYR A 94 7.93 13.88 5.80
CA TYR A 94 8.86 14.92 6.25
C TYR A 94 9.51 15.69 5.10
#